data_AF-A0A2E5XV11-F1
#
_entry.id   AF-A0A2E5XV11-F1
#
_cell.length_a   1.000
_cell.length_b   1.000
_cell.length_c   1.000
_cell.angle_alpha   90.00
_cell.angle_beta   90.00
_cell.angle_gamma   90.00
#
_symmetry.space_group_name_H-M   'P 1'
#
loop_
_entity.id
_entity.type
_entity.pdbx_description
1 polymer ?
#
loop_
_entity_poly.entity_id
_entity_poly.type
_entity_poly.pdbx_seq_one_letter_code
_entity_poly.pdbx_strand_id
1 'polypeptide(L)' 'MSIEFPESSKEITIIKGKRYSICTCGASAVMPFCDGKHREINEKEVCNYKSIKIISEKDTKIQVHSAAWDS' A
#
# COMPACT_ATOMS: atom_id res chain seq x y z
N MET A 1 18.86 -0.21 -17.14
CA MET A 1 17.98 0.91 -16.74
C MET A 1 17.87 0.82 -15.23
N SER A 2 18.67 1.60 -14.53
CA SER A 2 18.73 1.58 -13.06
C SER A 2 17.41 2.14 -12.54
N ILE A 3 16.70 1.37 -11.71
CA ILE A 3 15.50 1.85 -11.04
C ILE A 3 15.98 2.79 -9.94
N GLU A 4 16.01 4.08 -10.22
CA GLU A 4 16.27 5.10 -9.21
C GLU A 4 15.00 5.22 -8.36
N PHE A 5 15.06 4.67 -7.15
CA PHE A 5 13.97 4.79 -6.18
C PHE A 5 13.96 6.23 -5.65
N PRO A 6 12.80 6.91 -5.66
CA PRO A 6 12.70 8.26 -5.10
C PRO A 6 13.05 8.27 -3.60
N GLU A 7 13.66 9.36 -3.13
CA GLU A 7 14.12 9.50 -1.73
C GLU A 7 13.00 9.33 -0.69
N SER A 8 11.73 9.53 -1.08
CA SER A 8 10.55 9.35 -0.21
C SER A 8 10.03 7.90 -0.11
N SER A 9 10.81 6.91 -0.55
CA SER A 9 10.42 5.51 -0.39
C SER A 9 10.31 5.12 1.10
N LYS A 10 9.20 4.48 1.46
CA LYS A 10 9.01 3.90 2.80
C LYS A 10 9.46 2.44 2.79
N GLU A 11 10.36 2.08 3.69
CA GLU A 11 10.71 0.68 3.94
C GLU A 11 9.65 0.01 4.81
N ILE A 12 9.07 -1.10 4.31
CA ILE A 12 8.19 -1.97 5.09
C ILE A 12 8.76 -3.39 5.17
N THR A 13 8.69 -3.96 6.37
CA THR A 13 9.09 -5.35 6.61
C THR A 13 7.86 -6.25 6.55
N ILE A 14 7.88 -7.18 5.59
CA ILE A 14 6.83 -8.17 5.40
C ILE A 14 7.32 -9.50 5.97
N ILE A 15 6.60 -10.00 6.98
CA ILE A 15 6.91 -11.26 7.64
C ILE A 15 6.27 -12.41 6.85
N LYS A 16 7.02 -13.50 6.71
CA LYS A 16 6.59 -14.75 6.07
C LYS A 16 5.22 -15.20 6.58
N GLY A 17 4.33 -15.52 5.63
CA GLY A 17 3.00 -16.06 5.92
C GLY A 17 2.01 -15.04 6.50
N LYS A 18 2.42 -13.79 6.75
CA LYS A 18 1.49 -12.73 7.12
C LYS A 18 0.87 -12.11 5.86
N ARG A 19 -0.41 -11.77 5.98
CA ARG A 19 -1.16 -11.08 4.92
C ARG A 19 -1.15 -9.58 5.23
N TYR A 20 -0.60 -8.80 4.31
CA TYR A 20 -0.62 -7.34 4.40
C TYR A 20 -1.54 -6.78 3.34
N SER A 21 -2.48 -5.92 3.76
CA SER A 21 -3.38 -5.23 2.85
C SER A 21 -2.79 -3.86 2.51
N ILE A 22 -2.48 -3.63 1.24
CA ILE A 22 -1.94 -2.37 0.74
C ILE A 22 -3.07 -1.50 0.19
N CYS A 23 -3.01 -0.22 0.53
CA CYS A 23 -3.99 0.77 0.09
C CYS A 23 -3.77 1.11 -1.39
N THR A 24 -4.87 1.17 -2.14
CA THR A 24 -4.90 1.60 -3.55
C THR A 24 -5.81 2.81 -3.79
N CYS A 25 -6.60 3.22 -2.79
CA CYS A 25 -7.54 4.33 -2.90
C CYS A 25 -6.95 5.71 -2.54
N GLY A 26 -5.71 5.76 -2.04
CA GLY A 26 -5.05 7.01 -1.65
C GLY A 26 -5.57 7.70 -0.37
N ALA A 27 -6.68 7.23 0.21
CA ALA A 27 -7.31 7.90 1.36
C ALA A 27 -6.96 7.31 2.74
N SER A 28 -6.19 6.22 2.78
CA SER A 28 -5.82 5.54 4.04
C SER A 28 -5.01 6.47 4.93
N ALA A 29 -5.28 6.46 6.24
CA ALA A 29 -4.48 7.21 7.21
C ALA A 29 -3.14 6.53 7.54
N VAL A 30 -2.99 5.23 7.21
CA VAL A 30 -1.84 4.39 7.58
C VAL A 30 -1.04 3.91 6.36
N MET A 31 -0.90 4.79 5.35
CA MET A 31 -0.17 4.46 4.12
C MET A 31 1.25 3.98 4.44
N PRO A 32 1.66 2.81 3.91
CA PRO A 32 1.14 2.09 2.73
C PRO A 32 -0.05 1.14 2.94
N PHE A 33 -0.43 0.87 4.18
CA PHE A 33 -1.44 -0.14 4.50
C PHE A 33 -2.85 0.37 4.28
N CYS A 34 -3.78 -0.55 4.06
CA CYS A 34 -5.20 -0.27 3.93
C CYS A 34 -5.90 -0.36 5.29
N ASP A 35 -6.55 0.73 5.69
CA ASP A 35 -7.38 0.84 6.91
C ASP A 35 -8.88 0.54 6.67
N GLY A 36 -9.29 0.38 5.40
CA GLY A 36 -10.68 0.11 5.05
C GLY A 36 -11.45 1.32 4.52
N LYS A 37 -10.87 2.53 4.50
CA LYS A 37 -11.52 3.74 3.97
C LYS A 37 -11.99 3.64 2.52
N HIS A 38 -11.38 2.75 1.75
CA HIS A 38 -11.83 2.46 0.38
C HIS A 38 -13.30 2.03 0.31
N ARG A 39 -13.85 1.41 1.36
CA ARG A 39 -15.27 1.00 1.41
C ARG A 39 -16.19 2.22 1.46
N GLU A 40 -15.89 3.16 2.35
CA GLU A 40 -16.63 4.41 2.46
C GLU A 40 -16.56 5.24 1.16
N ILE A 41 -15.43 5.20 0.46
CA ILE A 41 -15.27 5.87 -0.85
C ILE A 41 -16.08 5.16 -1.92
N ASN A 42 -16.02 3.83 -1.99
CA ASN A 42 -16.81 3.04 -2.95
C ASN A 42 -18.33 3.17 -2.72
N GLU A 43 -18.76 3.51 -1.51
CA GLU A 43 -20.17 3.78 -1.21
C GLU A 43 -20.59 5.19 -1.65
N LYS A 44 -19.70 6.18 -1.56
CA LYS A 44 -19.98 7.58 -1.91
C LYS A 44 -19.82 7.86 -3.42
N GLU A 45 -18.85 7.21 -4.04
CA GLU A 45 -18.50 7.39 -5.45
C GLU A 45 -18.67 6.07 -6.20
N VAL A 46 -18.90 6.11 -7.52
CA VAL A 46 -18.96 4.90 -8.36
C VAL A 46 -17.52 4.39 -8.60
N CYS A 47 -16.91 3.83 -7.56
CA CYS A 47 -15.56 3.30 -7.56
C CYS A 47 -15.52 1.88 -6.98
N ASN A 48 -14.54 1.08 -7.41
CA ASN A 48 -14.35 -0.31 -6.94
C ASN A 48 -12.92 -0.52 -6.48
N TYR A 49 -12.44 0.37 -5.59
CA TYR A 49 -11.12 0.25 -5.01
C TYR A 49 -11.06 -1.02 -4.14
N LYS A 50 -10.10 -1.88 -4.43
CA LYS A 50 -9.81 -3.09 -3.65
C LYS A 50 -8.37 -3.03 -3.16
N SER A 51 -8.17 -3.40 -1.89
CA SER A 51 -6.84 -3.53 -1.32
C SER A 51 -6.07 -4.68 -1.98
N ILE A 52 -4.80 -4.45 -2.28
CA ILE A 52 -3.89 -5.50 -2.75
C ILE A 52 -3.40 -6.29 -1.53
N LYS A 53 -3.44 -7.62 -1.61
CA LYS A 53 -2.93 -8.49 -0.54
C LYS A 53 -1.54 -8.98 -0.92
N ILE A 54 -0.55 -8.63 -0.11
CA ILE A 54 0.80 -9.16 -0.23
C ILE A 54 0.96 -10.28 0.78
N ILE A 55 1.43 -11.42 0.28
CA ILE A 55 1.77 -12.61 1.07
C ILE A 55 3.18 -13.00 0.65
N SER A 56 4.13 -12.92 1.57
CA SER A 56 5.50 -13.35 1.30
C SER A 56 5.76 -14.76 1.82
N GLU A 57 6.57 -15.51 1.09
CA GLU A 57 7.05 -16.83 1.50
C GLU A 57 8.28 -16.76 2.42
N LYS A 58 8.89 -15.57 2.53
CA LYS A 58 10.08 -15.28 3.33
C LYS A 58 9.96 -13.90 3.96
N ASP A 59 10.75 -13.65 5.00
CA ASP A 59 10.84 -12.32 5.62
C ASP A 59 11.58 -11.40 4.65
N THR A 60 10.86 -10.47 4.05
CA THR A 60 11.38 -9.60 3.00
C THR A 60 11.13 -8.14 3.38
N LYS A 61 12.16 -7.32 3.22
CA LYS A 61 12.02 -5.88 3.24
C LYS A 61 11.71 -5.39 1.84
N ILE A 62 10.63 -4.65 1.69
CA ILE A 62 10.29 -4.00 0.43
C ILE A 62 10.25 -2.50 0.64
N GLN A 63 10.74 -1.77 -0.37
CA GLN A 63 10.58 -0.33 -0.46
C GLN A 63 9.34 -0.06 -1.30
N VAL A 64 8.42 0.71 -0.73
CA VAL A 64 7.21 1.13 -1.41
C VAL A 64 7.20 2.65 -1.51
N HIS A 65 6.80 3.16 -2.67
CA HIS A 65 6.65 4.59 -2.90
C HIS A 65 5.33 4.81 -3.65
N SER A 66 4.64 5.89 -3.31
CA SER A 66 3.50 6.38 -4.05
C SER A 66 3.57 7.90 -4.08
N ALA A 67 3.38 8.48 -5.27
CA ALA A 67 3.38 9.92 -5.46
C ALA A 67 2.33 10.67 -4.59
N ALA A 68 1.31 9.96 -4.12
CA ALA A 68 0.26 10.53 -3.27
C ALA A 68 0.62 10.59 -1.78
N TRP A 69 1.80 10.12 -1.36
CA TRP A 69 2.22 10.13 0.06
C TRP A 69 3.04 11.35 0.45
N ASP A 70 3.55 12.08 -0.55
CA ASP A 70 4.35 13.30 -0.39
C ASP A 70 3.50 14.58 -0.44
N SER A 71 2.17 14.45 -0.31
CA SER A 71 1.20 15.58 -0.33
C SER A 71 0.87 16.11 1.06
#